data_AF-A0A5K1DRP0-F1
#
_entry.id   AF-A0A5K1DRP0-F1
#
_cell.length_a   1.000
_cell.length_b   1.000
_cell.length_c   1.000
_cell.angle_alpha   90.00
_cell.angle_beta   90.00
_cell.angle_gamma   90.00
#
_symmetry.space_group_name_H-M   'P 1'
#
loop_
_entity.id
_entity.type
_entity.pdbx_description
1 polymer ?
#
loop_
_entity_poly.entity_id
_entity_poly.type
_entity_poly.pdbx_seq_one_letter_code
_entity_poly.pdbx_strand_id
1 'polypeptide(L)' 'FTQQYGKDCNETFNPVIKMGTIRVIISLAVSYAWTLYQLDVKNAFLHGILKEEVYMKQPPGYATHDPQK' A
#
# COMPACT_ATOMS: atom_id res chain seq x y z
N PHE A 1 -9.97 -4.89 -21.12
CA PHE A 1 -9.58 -5.65 -19.92
C PHE A 1 -8.09 -5.97 -20.00
N THR A 2 -7.26 -5.22 -19.29
CA THR A 2 -5.79 -5.31 -19.40
C THR A 2 -5.12 -5.99 -18.22
N GLN A 3 -5.76 -6.06 -17.05
CA GLN A 3 -5.19 -6.74 -15.88
C GLN A 3 -5.49 -8.24 -15.88
N GLN A 4 -4.43 -9.05 -15.79
CA GLN A 4 -4.51 -10.50 -15.64
C GLN A 4 -4.23 -10.93 -14.20
N TYR A 5 -5.13 -11.70 -13.60
CA TYR A 5 -4.97 -12.29 -12.27
C TYR A 5 -3.67 -13.10 -12.20
N GLY A 6 -2.83 -12.82 -11.19
CA GLY A 6 -1.51 -13.46 -11.02
C GLY A 6 -0.36 -12.81 -11.79
N LYS A 7 -0.63 -11.91 -12.75
CA LYS A 7 0.38 -11.18 -13.53
C LYS A 7 0.42 -9.69 -13.15
N ASP A 8 -0.73 -9.02 -13.18
CA ASP A 8 -0.85 -7.59 -12.89
C ASP A 8 -1.56 -7.31 -11.55
N CYS A 9 -2.16 -8.33 -10.92
CA CYS A 9 -2.88 -8.23 -9.65
C CYS A 9 -2.09 -8.71 -8.42
N ASN A 10 -0.82 -9.09 -8.60
CA ASN A 10 0.09 -9.48 -7.50
C ASN A 10 1.01 -8.34 -7.06
N GLU A 11 1.00 -7.20 -7.78
CA GLU A 11 1.70 -6.00 -7.35
C GLU A 11 0.91 -5.32 -6.23
N THR A 12 1.01 -5.89 -5.04
CA THR A 12 0.75 -5.15 -3.82
C THR A 12 1.81 -4.06 -3.77
N PHE A 13 1.45 -2.81 -4.09
CA PHE A 13 2.30 -1.62 -3.91
C PHE A 13 2.51 -1.33 -2.40
N ASN A 14 2.96 -2.33 -1.64
CA ASN A 14 3.58 -2.09 -0.35
C ASN A 14 4.99 -1.58 -0.65
N PRO A 15 5.36 -0.38 -0.21
CA PRO A 15 6.74 0.09 -0.34
C PRO A 15 7.63 -0.79 0.55
N VAL A 16 8.18 -1.86 -0.01
CA VAL A 16 9.14 -2.71 0.68
C VAL A 16 10.49 -1.98 0.65
N ILE A 17 10.73 -1.13 1.65
CA ILE A 17 12.03 -0.50 1.84
C ILE A 17 13.06 -1.60 2.13
N LYS A 18 14.18 -1.59 1.40
CA LYS A 18 15.29 -2.51 1.65
C LYS A 18 16.11 -2.07 2.86
N MET A 19 16.53 -3.02 3.70
CA MET A 19 17.35 -2.74 4.90
C MET A 19 18.64 -1.96 4.61
N GLY A 20 19.25 -2.16 3.43
CA GLY A 20 20.43 -1.39 3.01
C GLY A 20 20.16 0.11 2.92
N THR A 21 19.01 0.49 2.36
CA THR A 21 18.59 1.89 2.26
C THR A 21 18.39 2.52 3.64
N ILE A 22 17.77 1.79 4.57
CA ILE A 22 17.59 2.25 5.97
C ILE A 22 18.94 2.53 6.62
N ARG A 23 19.92 1.62 6.46
CA ARG A 23 21.27 1.79 7.03
C ARG A 23 21.98 3.03 6.48
N VAL A 24 21.86 3.29 5.17
CA VAL A 24 22.44 4.49 4.55
C VAL A 24 21.81 5.77 5.12
N ILE A 25 20.48 5.81 5.24
CA ILE A 25 19.77 6.98 5.79
C ILE A 25 20.18 7.23 7.25
N ILE A 26 20.25 6.19 8.09
CA ILE A 26 20.69 6.31 9.48
C ILE A 26 22.14 6.77 9.55
N SER A 27 23.04 6.19 8.73
CA SER A 27 24.44 6.62 8.69
C SER A 27 24.58 8.09 8.35
N LEU A 28 23.79 8.57 7.38
CA LEU A 28 23.76 9.97 6.99
C LEU A 28 23.28 10.85 8.16
N ALA A 29 22.16 10.49 8.78
CA ALA A 29 21.60 11.24 9.89
C ALA A 29 22.60 11.36 11.07
N VAL A 30 23.31 10.28 11.40
CA VAL A 30 24.35 10.32 12.45
C VAL A 30 25.52 11.22 12.04
N SER A 31 26.01 11.12 10.80
CA SER A 31 27.12 11.94 10.31
C SER A 31 26.83 13.45 10.33
N TYR A 32 25.56 13.84 10.18
CA TYR A 32 25.13 15.24 10.20
C TYR A 32 24.43 15.65 11.50
N ALA A 33 24.45 14.80 12.54
CA ALA A 33 23.75 15.02 13.81
C ALA A 33 22.26 15.38 13.64
N TRP A 34 21.59 14.79 12.65
CA TRP A 34 20.16 15.00 12.39
C TRP A 34 19.30 14.23 13.39
N THR A 35 18.23 14.86 13.84
CA THR A 35 17.19 14.18 14.61
C THR A 35 16.36 13.30 13.69
N LEU A 36 16.22 12.02 14.05
CA LEU A 36 15.38 11.06 13.34
C LEU A 36 14.00 10.99 13.99
N TYR A 37 12.96 11.01 13.17
CA TYR A 37 11.57 10.81 13.58
C TYR A 37 11.00 9.60 12.85
N GLN A 38 10.39 8.68 13.60
CA GLN A 38 9.66 7.56 13.03
C GLN A 38 8.21 7.97 12.82
N LEU A 39 7.69 7.73 11.62
CA LEU A 39 6.31 7.99 11.26
C LEU A 39 5.63 6.66 10.92
N ASP A 40 4.69 6.26 11.77
CA ASP A 40 3.87 5.06 11.57
C ASP A 40 2.48 5.47 11.06
N VAL A 41 2.20 5.19 9.79
CA VAL A 41 0.90 5.50 9.18
C VAL A 41 0.00 4.27 9.29
N LYS A 42 -1.00 4.34 10.16
CA LYS A 42 -1.98 3.26 10.36
C LYS A 42 -2.78 2.88 9.11
N ASN A 43 -2.82 3.77 8.11
CA ASN A 43 -3.56 3.59 6.87
C ASN A 43 -2.66 3.98 5.69
N ALA A 44 -1.90 3.03 5.15
CA ALA A 44 -1.15 3.22 3.91
C ALA A 44 -2.05 3.14 2.66
N PHE A 45 -3.28 3.65 2.75
CA PHE A 45 -4.11 3.88 1.58
C PHE A 45 -3.59 5.14 0.91
N LEU A 46 -3.07 4.99 -0.31
CA LEU A 46 -2.82 6.13 -1.20
C LEU A 46 -4.13 6.91 -1.32
N HIS A 47 -4.19 8.13 -0.77
CA HIS A 47 -5.30 9.07 -0.97
C HIS A 47 -5.24 9.68 -2.39
N GLY A 48 -5.01 8.83 -3.38
CA GLY A 48 -5.03 9.17 -4.79
C GLY A 48 -6.40 8.89 -5.37
N ILE A 49 -6.87 9.75 -6.26
CA ILE A 49 -8.02 9.43 -7.10
C ILE A 49 -7.58 8.32 -8.05
N LEU A 50 -8.11 7.12 -7.85
CA LEU A 50 -7.88 6.02 -8.76
C LEU A 50 -8.71 6.27 -10.03
N LYS A 51 -8.03 6.60 -11.14
CA LYS A 51 -8.67 6.78 -12.46
C LYS A 51 -8.95 5.46 -13.17
N GLU A 52 -8.48 4.36 -12.60
CA GLU A 52 -8.58 3.02 -13.18
C GLU A 52 -9.84 2.31 -12.68
N GLU A 53 -10.47 1.54 -13.56
CA GLU A 53 -11.61 0.70 -13.22
C GLU A 53 -11.14 -0.57 -12.52
N VAL A 54 -11.46 -0.70 -11.23
CA VAL A 54 -11.09 -1.88 -10.42
C VAL A 54 -12.26 -2.83 -10.34
N TYR A 55 -12.04 -4.07 -10.76
CA TYR A 55 -12.98 -5.16 -10.57
C TYR A 55 -12.62 -5.93 -9.29
N MET A 56 -13.51 -5.93 -8.29
CA MET A 56 -13.36 -6.73 -7.08
C MET A 56 -14.49 -7.76 -6.97
N LYS A 57 -14.15 -8.99 -6.56
CA LYS A 57 -15.15 -9.98 -6.13
C LYS A 57 -15.51 -9.69 -4.68
N GLN A 58 -16.80 -9.57 -4.39
CA GLN A 58 -17.27 -9.34 -3.03
C GLN A 58 -16.83 -10.50 -2.11
N PRO A 59 -16.30 -10.21 -0.91
CA PRO A 59 -15.91 -11.25 0.03
C PRO A 59 -17.14 -12.05 0.52
N PRO A 60 -16.98 -13.35 0.81
CA PRO A 60 -18.05 -14.16 1.41
C PRO A 60 -18.53 -13.54 2.73
N GLY A 61 -19.85 -13.46 2.93
CA GLY A 61 -20.45 -12.88 4.15
C GLY A 61 -20.86 -11.40 4.05
N TYR A 62 -20.54 -10.74 2.94
CA TYR A 62 -21.05 -9.39 2.62
C TYR A 62 -22.30 -9.40 1.72
N ALA A 63 -22.74 -10.58 1.28
CA ALA A 63 -23.98 -10.74 0.55
C ALA A 63 -25.17 -10.61 1.52
N THR A 64 -25.61 -9.38 1.78
CA THR A 64 -26.96 -9.17 2.29
C THR A 64 -27.91 -9.40 1.12
N HIS A 65 -28.63 -10.51 1.15
CA HIS A 65 -29.93 -10.61 0.50
C HIS A 65 -30.87 -9.65 1.24
N ASP A 66 -30.79 -8.35 0.92
CA ASP A 66 -31.84 -7.40 1.31
C ASP A 66 -32.58 -6.98 0.04
N PRO A 67 -33.76 -7.56 -0.23
CA PRO A 67 -34.61 -7.14 -1.35
C PRO A 67 -35.34 -5.81 -1.10
N GLN A 68 -34.95 -5.03 -0.08
CA GLN A 68 -35.54 -3.72 0.23
C GLN A 68 -34.47 -2.67 0.57
N LYS A 69 -33.69 -2.27 -0.43
CA LYS A 69 -33.17 -0.89 -0.53
C LYS A 69 -33.15 -0.46 -1.98
#